data_AF-A0A9J6FS75-F1
#
_entry.id   AF-A0A9J6FS75-F1
#
_cell.length_a   1.000
_cell.length_b   1.000
_cell.length_c   1.000
_cell.angle_alpha   90.00
_cell.angle_beta   90.00
_cell.angle_gamma   90.00
#
_symmetry.space_group_name_H-M   'P 1'
#
loop_
_entity.id
_entity.type
_entity.pdbx_description
1 polymer ?
#
loop_
_entity_poly.entity_id
_entity_poly.type
_entity_poly.pdbx_seq_one_letter_code
_entity_poly.pdbx_strand_id
1 'polypeptide(L)' 'MTTAANALARILPELQLTVFCTVIEDGGEEEWQSLYTRLGRVSNNAERRSIILSLGCTKDHDRLIRFALSLRPFV' A
#
# COMPACT_ATOMS: atom_id res chain seq x y z
N MET A 1 12.63 -17.71 -8.64
CA MET A 1 11.78 -17.34 -7.49
C MET A 1 12.35 -16.09 -6.84
N THR A 2 12.25 -14.91 -7.47
CA THR A 2 12.69 -13.61 -6.91
C THR A 2 12.18 -12.47 -7.81
N THR A 3 10.88 -12.12 -7.83
CA THR A 3 10.42 -11.04 -8.75
C THR A 3 9.29 -10.11 -8.30
N ALA A 4 8.71 -10.21 -7.10
CA ALA A 4 7.76 -9.19 -6.63
C ALA A 4 8.26 -8.43 -5.39
N ALA A 5 8.67 -9.17 -4.34
CA ALA A 5 9.06 -8.59 -3.06
C ALA A 5 10.27 -7.63 -3.14
N ASN A 6 11.22 -7.87 -4.05
CA ASN A 6 12.45 -7.06 -4.16
C ASN A 6 12.30 -5.80 -5.03
N ALA A 7 11.22 -5.69 -5.82
CA ALA A 7 10.98 -4.52 -6.68
C ALA A 7 10.56 -3.29 -5.86
N LEU A 8 9.89 -3.49 -4.73
CA LEU A 8 9.40 -2.42 -3.84
C LEU A 8 10.53 -1.62 -3.15
N ALA A 9 11.78 -2.09 -3.23
CA ALA A 9 12.93 -1.48 -2.58
C ALA A 9 13.56 -0.33 -3.38
N ARG A 10 13.25 -0.18 -4.68
CA ARG A 10 13.84 0.84 -5.57
C ARG A 10 12.88 1.32 -6.66
N ILE A 11 11.64 1.64 -6.27
CA ILE A 11 10.68 2.29 -7.17
C ILE A 11 10.94 3.79 -7.14
N LEU A 12 11.04 4.41 -8.32
CA LEU A 12 11.10 5.86 -8.44
C LEU A 12 9.89 6.50 -7.71
N PRO A 13 10.07 7.56 -6.90
CA PRO A 13 8.98 8.12 -6.07
C PRO A 13 7.67 8.36 -6.83
N GLU A 14 7.77 8.85 -8.08
CA GLU A 14 6.65 9.14 -8.97
C GLU A 14 5.90 7.88 -9.47
N LEU A 15 6.55 6.71 -9.46
CA LEU A 15 5.94 5.43 -9.87
C LEU A 15 5.39 4.64 -8.69
N GLN A 16 5.67 5.04 -7.45
CA GLN A 16 5.29 4.28 -6.26
C GLN A 16 3.79 4.03 -6.18
N LEU A 17 2.97 5.06 -6.43
CA LEU A 17 1.51 4.92 -6.41
C LEU A 17 1.03 3.87 -7.42
N THR A 18 1.47 3.98 -8.68
CA THR A 18 1.05 3.05 -9.74
C THR A 18 1.47 1.63 -9.40
N VAL A 19 2.75 1.41 -9.04
CA VAL A 19 3.26 0.06 -8.77
C VAL A 19 2.60 -0.55 -7.54
N PHE A 20 2.49 0.19 -6.43
CA PHE A 20 1.84 -0.32 -5.22
C PHE A 20 0.36 -0.58 -5.45
N CYS A 21 -0.36 0.31 -6.12
CA CYS A 21 -1.77 0.13 -6.43
C CYS A 21 -2.01 -1.12 -7.28
N THR A 22 -1.23 -1.34 -8.34
CA THR A 22 -1.31 -2.57 -9.16
C THR A 22 -1.07 -3.83 -8.33
N VAL A 23 -0.03 -3.83 -7.47
CA VAL A 23 0.27 -4.97 -6.59
C VAL A 23 -0.87 -5.24 -5.61
N ILE A 24 -1.50 -4.20 -5.06
CA ILE A 24 -2.63 -4.35 -4.13
C ILE A 24 -3.92 -4.77 -4.83
N GLU A 25 -4.14 -4.28 -6.05
CA GLU A 25 -5.32 -4.57 -6.85
C GLU A 25 -5.34 -6.05 -7.29
N ASP A 26 -4.18 -6.57 -7.71
CA ASP A 26 -4.04 -7.96 -8.19
C ASP A 26 -3.60 -8.93 -7.08
N GLY A 27 -3.14 -8.40 -5.95
CA GLY A 27 -2.60 -9.15 -4.81
C GLY A 27 -3.64 -9.57 -3.77
N GLY A 28 -3.16 -10.36 -2.81
CA GLY A 28 -3.96 -10.94 -1.73
C GLY A 28 -3.75 -10.24 -0.39
N GLU A 29 -4.02 -10.97 0.69
CA GLU A 29 -3.83 -10.46 2.05
C GLU A 29 -2.35 -10.18 2.36
N GLU A 30 -1.44 -11.01 1.84
CA GLU A 30 0.00 -10.87 2.08
C GLU A 30 0.54 -9.53 1.58
N GLU A 31 0.28 -9.19 0.31
CA GLU A 31 0.72 -7.92 -0.29
C GLU A 31 0.12 -6.73 0.47
N TRP A 32 -1.16 -6.82 0.81
CA TRP A 32 -1.87 -5.78 1.54
C TRP A 32 -1.28 -5.55 2.94
N GLN A 33 -1.07 -6.62 3.71
CA GLN A 33 -0.51 -6.53 5.06
C GLN A 33 0.95 -6.07 5.05
N SER A 34 1.72 -6.49 4.05
CA SER A 34 3.09 -6.03 3.84
C SER A 34 3.14 -4.51 3.64
N LEU A 35 2.29 -3.98 2.75
CA LEU A 35 2.22 -2.55 2.49
C LEU A 35 1.64 -1.75 3.67
N TYR A 36 0.65 -2.29 4.37
CA TYR A 36 0.09 -1.70 5.58
C TYR A 36 1.12 -1.65 6.73
N THR A 37 1.93 -2.69 6.88
CA THR A 37 3.04 -2.69 7.85
C THR A 37 4.08 -1.62 7.51
N ARG A 38 4.35 -1.38 6.21
CA ARG A 38 5.24 -0.31 5.75
C ARG A 38 4.69 1.08 6.08
N LEU A 39 3.37 1.28 6.03
CA LEU A 39 2.72 2.53 6.44
C LEU A 39 3.08 2.96 7.87
N GLY A 40 3.22 2.00 8.79
CA GLY A 40 3.61 2.27 10.18
C GLY A 40 5.09 2.62 10.39
N ARG A 41 5.93 2.46 9.35
CA ARG A 41 7.40 2.64 9.44
C ARG A 41 7.93 3.78 8.56
N VAL A 42 7.17 4.20 7.56
CA VAL A 42 7.59 5.22 6.60
C VAL A 42 7.62 6.61 7.24
N SER A 43 8.74 7.31 7.08
CA SER A 43 8.92 8.69 7.57
C SER A 43 8.70 9.75 6.49
N ASN A 44 8.86 9.38 5.21
CA ASN A 44 8.67 10.29 4.08
C ASN A 44 7.18 10.50 3.80
N ASN A 45 6.72 11.76 3.82
CA ASN A 45 5.32 12.09 3.60
C ASN A 45 4.79 11.77 2.18
N ALA A 46 5.64 11.89 1.15
CA ALA A 46 5.25 11.55 -0.21
C ALA A 46 5.04 10.04 -0.36
N GLU A 47 5.98 9.24 0.15
CA GLU A 47 5.84 7.78 0.16
C GLU A 47 4.65 7.34 1.03
N ARG A 48 4.46 7.96 2.20
CA ARG A 48 3.30 7.73 3.06
C ARG A 48 1.99 7.95 2.32
N ARG A 49 1.88 9.06 1.57
CA ARG A 49 0.70 9.36 0.74
C ARG A 49 0.48 8.30 -0.33
N SER A 50 1.54 7.90 -1.04
CA SER A 50 1.46 6.83 -2.05
C SER A 50 0.98 5.51 -1.45
N ILE A 51 1.48 5.13 -0.27
CA ILE A 51 1.07 3.92 0.46
C ILE A 51 -0.41 3.98 0.84
N ILE A 52 -0.88 5.08 1.44
CA ILE A 52 -2.28 5.24 1.86
C ILE A 52 -3.23 5.10 0.67
N LEU A 53 -2.93 5.78 -0.44
CA LEU A 53 -3.74 5.71 -1.65
C LEU A 53 -3.75 4.30 -2.25
N SER A 54 -2.60 3.62 -2.26
CA SER A 54 -2.46 2.28 -2.83
C SER A 54 -3.18 1.20 -2.02
N LEU A 55 -3.19 1.31 -0.69
CA LEU A 55 -3.97 0.40 0.17
C LEU A 55 -5.48 0.44 -0.12
N GLY A 56 -5.96 1.58 -0.65
CA GLY A 56 -7.33 1.75 -1.11
C GLY A 56 -7.64 1.04 -2.44
N CYS A 57 -6.64 0.59 -3.19
CA CYS A 57 -6.83 -0.11 -4.48
C CYS A 57 -7.26 -1.57 -4.31
N THR A 58 -7.38 -2.09 -3.10
CA THR A 58 -7.77 -3.48 -2.87
C THR A 58 -9.19 -3.73 -3.36
N LYS A 59 -9.42 -4.87 -4.03
CA LYS A 59 -10.75 -5.32 -4.44
C LYS A 59 -11.54 -5.99 -3.30
N ASP A 60 -10.89 -6.21 -2.15
CA ASP A 60 -11.49 -6.77 -0.95
C ASP A 60 -12.21 -5.68 -0.13
N HIS A 61 -13.54 -5.77 -0.10
CA HIS A 61 -14.39 -4.76 0.54
C HIS A 61 -14.20 -4.70 2.05
N ASP A 62 -14.02 -5.84 2.71
CA ASP A 62 -13.88 -5.91 4.17
C ASP A 62 -12.55 -5.28 4.60
N ARG A 63 -11.48 -5.51 3.83
CA ARG A 63 -10.19 -4.84 4.04
C ARG A 63 -10.28 -3.35 3.82
N LEU A 64 -10.94 -2.91 2.75
CA LEU A 64 -11.12 -1.48 2.47
C LEU A 64 -11.89 -0.78 3.60
N ILE A 65 -12.99 -1.37 4.06
CA ILE A 65 -13.79 -0.83 5.17
C ILE A 65 -12.94 -0.77 6.45
N ARG A 66 -12.28 -1.87 6.83
CA ARG A 66 -11.42 -1.91 8.02
C ARG A 66 -10.34 -0.83 7.97
N PHE A 67 -9.70 -0.66 6.82
CA PHE A 67 -8.69 0.37 6.61
C PHE A 67 -9.26 1.78 6.75
N ALA A 68 -10.37 2.08 6.08
CA ALA A 68 -11.02 3.38 6.17
C ALA A 68 -11.41 3.75 7.62
N LEU A 69 -11.86 2.76 8.41
CA LEU A 69 -12.16 2.97 9.83
C LEU A 69 -10.90 3.28 10.66
N SER A 70 -9.74 2.72 10.28
CA SER A 70 -8.47 2.98 10.96
C SER A 70 -7.90 4.39 10.71
N LEU A 71 -8.29 5.03 9.60
CA LEU A 71 -7.86 6.38 9.21
C LEU A 71 -8.65 7.53 9.87
N ARG A 72 -9.69 7.22 10.65
CA ARG A 72 -10.58 8.20 11.27
C ARG A 72 -9.95 9.26 12.21
N PRO A 73 -8.74 9.14 12.79
CA PRO A 73 -8.16 10.27 13.49
C PRO A 73 -7.67 11.42 12.57
N PHE A 74 -7.81 11.31 11.24
CA PHE A 74 -7.28 12.27 10.27
C PHE A 74 -8.28 12.76 9.20
N VAL A 75 -9.59 12.51 9.36
CA VAL A 75 -10.66 13.09 8.53
C VAL A 75 -11.57 13.95 9.38
#